data_AF-A0A2E2V4U2-F1
#
_entry.id   AF-A0A2E2V4U2-F1
#
_cell.length_a   1.000
_cell.length_b   1.000
_cell.length_c   1.000
_cell.angle_alpha   90.00
_cell.angle_beta   90.00
_cell.angle_gamma   90.00
#
_symmetry.space_group_name_H-M   'P 1'
#
loop_
_entity.id
_entity.type
_entity.pdbx_description
1 polymer ?
#
loop_
_entity_poly.entity_id
_entity_poly.type
_entity_poly.pdbx_seq_one_letter_code
_entity_poly.pdbx_strand_id
1 'polypeptide(L)'
;MVTAMTAAGVNGAFLISPFVLYGYDATSYILEVYRNYPSSFGLIRPVDSHVESITNDIAFGENTPAVVGARLLQYDCRMTVQY
;
A
#
# COMPACT_ATOMS: atom_id res chain seq x y z
N MET A 1 14.21 3.82 10.58
CA MET A 1 12.79 4.23 10.72
C MET A 1 12.15 3.64 11.98
N VAL A 2 12.07 2.31 12.14
CA VAL A 2 11.45 1.66 13.32
C VAL A 2 11.98 2.21 14.65
N THR A 3 13.30 2.38 14.79
CA THR A 3 13.90 3.01 15.98
C THR A 3 13.37 4.43 16.25
N ALA A 4 13.18 5.23 15.20
CA ALA A 4 12.62 6.57 15.33
C ALA A 4 11.13 6.53 15.73
N MET A 5 10.36 5.58 15.21
CA MET A 5 8.97 5.36 15.65
C MET A 5 8.90 5.00 17.13
N THR A 6 9.75 4.07 17.59
CA THR A 6 9.85 3.70 19.01
C THR A 6 10.20 4.91 19.88
N ALA A 7 11.18 5.72 19.47
CA ALA A 7 11.56 6.93 20.21
C ALA A 7 10.43 7.98 20.26
N ALA A 8 9.60 8.05 19.23
CA ALA A 8 8.44 8.94 19.17
C ALA A 8 7.18 8.37 19.86
N GLY A 9 7.25 7.14 20.42
CA GLY A 9 6.09 6.48 21.02
C GLY A 9 5.04 5.97 20.02
N VAL A 10 5.42 5.83 18.74
CA VAL A 10 4.54 5.34 17.68
C VAL A 10 4.59 3.81 17.63
N ASN A 11 3.47 3.16 17.92
CA ASN A 11 3.37 1.69 17.99
C ASN A 11 3.42 0.99 16.62
N GLY A 12 3.05 1.70 15.55
CA GLY A 12 3.06 1.14 14.21
C GLY A 12 2.72 2.19 13.16
N ALA A 13 2.93 1.85 11.89
CA ALA A 13 2.64 2.72 10.77
C ALA A 13 2.04 1.95 9.60
N PHE A 14 1.33 2.64 8.73
CA PHE A 14 0.94 2.09 7.43
C PHE A 14 2.09 2.23 6.44
N LEU A 15 2.53 1.10 5.90
CA LEU A 15 3.63 1.06 4.95
C LEU A 15 3.11 0.87 3.54
N ILE A 16 3.63 1.68 2.62
CA ILE A 16 3.37 1.60 1.19
C ILE A 16 4.64 1.84 0.39
N SER A 17 4.78 1.17 -0.76
CA SER A 17 5.87 1.44 -1.70
C SER A 17 5.81 2.88 -2.21
N PRO A 18 6.94 3.62 -2.21
CA PRO A 18 7.03 4.90 -2.89
C PRO A 18 6.71 4.76 -4.38
N PHE A 19 5.73 5.51 -4.88
CA PHE A 19 5.23 5.37 -6.26
C PHE A 19 6.32 5.62 -7.30
N VAL A 20 7.17 6.64 -7.09
CA VAL A 20 8.19 7.04 -8.06
C VAL A 20 9.22 5.93 -8.33
N LEU A 21 9.44 5.04 -7.36
CA LEU A 21 10.45 3.98 -7.47
C LEU A 21 9.85 2.64 -7.85
N TYR A 22 8.64 2.34 -7.40
CA TYR A 22 8.04 1.01 -7.53
C TYR A 22 6.72 1.00 -8.31
N GLY A 23 6.17 2.17 -8.67
CA GLY A 23 4.90 2.29 -9.36
C GLY A 23 3.77 1.56 -8.62
N TYR A 24 3.11 0.65 -9.34
CA TYR A 24 2.09 -0.27 -8.82
C TYR A 24 2.63 -1.66 -8.48
N ASP A 25 3.95 -1.90 -8.54
CA ASP A 25 4.53 -3.12 -7.95
C ASP A 25 4.43 -3.03 -6.42
N ALA A 26 3.32 -3.54 -5.93
CA ALA A 26 2.94 -3.56 -4.53
C ALA A 26 3.75 -4.55 -3.69
N THR A 27 4.54 -5.45 -4.28
CA THR A 27 4.93 -6.69 -3.59
C THR A 27 6.39 -6.74 -3.17
N SER A 28 7.31 -6.21 -3.94
CA SER A 28 8.75 -6.38 -3.68
C SER A 28 9.22 -5.67 -2.40
N TYR A 29 9.02 -4.35 -2.31
CA TYR A 29 9.56 -3.54 -1.21
C TYR A 29 8.83 -3.75 0.12
N ILE A 30 7.50 -3.67 0.16
CA ILE A 30 6.76 -3.72 1.43
C ILE A 30 6.79 -5.10 2.08
N LEU A 31 6.83 -6.18 1.30
CA LEU A 31 6.95 -7.54 1.85
C LEU A 31 8.35 -7.78 2.43
N GLU A 32 9.40 -7.22 1.81
CA GLU A 32 10.75 -7.28 2.35
C GLU A 32 10.84 -6.57 3.71
N VAL A 33 10.32 -5.34 3.79
CA VAL A 33 10.32 -4.58 5.04
C VAL A 33 9.46 -5.27 6.11
N TYR A 34 8.28 -5.77 5.74
CA TYR A 34 7.40 -6.49 6.66
C TYR A 34 8.05 -7.76 7.23
N ARG A 35 8.77 -8.53 6.41
CA ARG A 35 9.52 -9.71 6.88
C ARG A 35 10.53 -9.38 7.96
N ASN A 36 11.18 -8.21 7.87
CA ASN A 36 12.15 -7.76 8.86
C ASN A 36 11.49 -7.16 10.11
N TYR A 37 10.27 -6.60 9.98
CA TYR A 37 9.56 -5.89 11.06
C TYR A 37 8.04 -6.17 11.05
N PRO A 38 7.62 -7.43 11.30
CA PRO A 38 6.23 -7.86 11.05
C PRO A 38 5.19 -7.24 11.98
N SER A 39 5.59 -6.80 13.18
CA SER A 39 4.69 -6.18 14.15
C SER A 39 4.66 -4.65 14.09
N SER A 40 5.53 -4.03 13.28
CA SER A 40 5.66 -2.57 13.23
C SER A 40 4.82 -1.91 12.14
N PHE A 41 4.34 -2.68 11.16
CA PHE A 41 3.68 -2.13 9.98
C PHE A 41 2.42 -2.88 9.58
N GLY A 42 1.35 -2.14 9.28
CA GLY A 42 0.25 -2.61 8.45
C GLY A 42 0.55 -2.26 6.99
N LEU A 43 0.34 -3.19 6.07
CA LEU A 43 0.65 -3.00 4.66
C LEU A 43 -0.51 -2.38 3.89
N ILE A 44 -0.21 -1.41 3.03
CA ILE A 44 -1.16 -0.81 2.10
C ILE A 44 -0.73 -1.14 0.67
N ARG A 45 -1.60 -1.81 -0.07
CA ARG A 45 -1.37 -2.16 -1.48
C ARG A 45 -1.66 -0.96 -2.37
N PRO A 46 -0.71 -0.43 -3.17
CA PRO A 46 -1.06 0.49 -4.25
C PRO A 46 -1.90 -0.24 -5.30
N VAL A 47 -2.98 0.40 -5.75
CA VAL A 47 -3.91 -0.16 -6.74
C VAL A 47 -4.10 0.85 -7.88
N ASP A 48 -4.08 0.36 -9.12
CA ASP A 48 -4.44 1.15 -10.29
C ASP A 48 -5.92 0.93 -10.63
N SER A 49 -6.72 1.99 -10.54
CA SER A 49 -8.16 1.96 -10.84
C SER A 49 -8.50 1.96 -12.33
N HIS A 50 -7.52 2.12 -13.21
CA HIS A 50 -7.75 2.24 -14.66
C HIS A 50 -7.55 0.92 -15.41
N VAL A 51 -7.13 -0.13 -14.71
CA VAL A 51 -6.88 -1.44 -15.30
C VAL A 51 -7.92 -2.45 -14.82
N GLU A 52 -8.36 -3.32 -15.72
CA GLU A 52 -9.33 -4.39 -15.40
C GLU A 52 -8.77 -5.41 -14.38
N SER A 53 -7.44 -5.48 -14.24
CA SER A 53 -6.77 -6.40 -13.33
C SER A 53 -6.86 -6.00 -11.84
N ILE A 54 -7.56 -4.93 -11.49
CA ILE A 54 -7.76 -4.49 -10.09
C ILE A 54 -8.29 -5.61 -9.18
N THR A 55 -9.08 -6.55 -9.71
CA THR A 55 -9.60 -7.70 -8.96
C THR A 55 -8.48 -8.59 -8.42
N ASN A 56 -7.36 -8.72 -9.14
CA ASN A 56 -6.19 -9.48 -8.68
C ASN A 56 -5.50 -8.78 -7.50
N ASP A 57 -5.53 -7.44 -7.47
CA ASP A 57 -4.98 -6.68 -6.37
C ASP A 57 -5.79 -6.86 -5.09
N ILE A 58 -7.12 -6.87 -5.22
CA ILE A 58 -8.04 -7.13 -4.10
C ILE A 58 -7.83 -8.54 -3.56
N ALA A 59 -7.83 -9.55 -4.45
CA ALA A 59 -7.63 -10.94 -4.07
C ALA A 59 -6.28 -11.16 -3.37
N PHE A 60 -5.21 -10.46 -3.79
CA PHE A 60 -3.94 -10.53 -3.07
C PHE A 60 -4.05 -10.02 -1.63
N GLY A 61 -4.79 -8.93 -1.43
CA GLY A 61 -5.02 -8.36 -0.10
C GLY A 61 -5.71 -9.35 0.83
N GLU A 62 -6.75 -10.02 0.34
CA GLU A 62 -7.46 -11.07 1.08
C GLU A 62 -6.53 -12.24 1.49
N ASN A 63 -5.58 -12.59 0.62
CA ASN A 63 -4.64 -13.69 0.86
C ASN A 63 -3.41 -13.28 1.69
N THR A 64 -3.25 -12.00 2.01
CA THR A 64 -2.09 -11.50 2.76
C THR A 64 -2.58 -10.77 4.02
N PRO A 65 -2.67 -11.44 5.19
CA PRO A 65 -3.25 -10.85 6.41
C PRO A 65 -2.58 -9.55 6.88
N ALA A 66 -1.35 -9.30 6.46
CA ALA A 66 -0.62 -8.06 6.74
C ALA A 66 -1.14 -6.86 5.93
N VAL A 67 -1.81 -7.09 4.80
CA VAL A 67 -2.43 -6.06 3.97
C VAL A 67 -3.76 -5.68 4.59
N VAL A 68 -3.85 -4.43 5.02
CA VAL A 68 -5.00 -3.88 5.76
C VAL A 68 -5.76 -2.81 4.98
N GLY A 69 -5.31 -2.51 3.76
CA GLY A 69 -5.99 -1.54 2.90
C GLY A 69 -5.31 -1.36 1.55
N ALA A 70 -5.90 -0.48 0.75
CA ALA A 70 -5.41 -0.12 -0.57
C ALA A 70 -5.22 1.40 -0.70
N ARG A 71 -4.22 1.84 -1.48
CA ARG A 71 -4.07 3.23 -1.89
C ARG A 71 -4.44 3.36 -3.36
N LEU A 72 -5.47 4.16 -3.63
CA LEU A 72 -5.76 4.69 -4.94
C LEU A 72 -4.97 5.97 -5.13
N LEU A 73 -4.22 6.06 -6.21
CA LEU A 73 -3.52 7.28 -6.57
C LEU A 73 -4.15 7.85 -7.84
N GLN A 74 -4.90 8.93 -7.66
CA GLN A 74 -5.60 9.64 -8.72
C GLN A 74 -4.68 10.73 -9.29
N TYR A 75 -4.33 10.63 -10.57
CA TYR A 75 -3.59 11.68 -11.28
C TYR A 75 -4.42 12.37 -12.36
N ASP A 76 -5.51 11.74 -12.81
CA ASP A 76 -6.48 12.33 -13.73
C ASP A 76 -7.86 12.34 -13.08
N CYS A 77 -8.30 13.52 -12.65
CA CYS A 77 -9.66 13.76 -12.17
C CYS A 77 -10.45 14.41 -13.30
N ARG A 78 -10.97 13.60 -14.22
CA ARG A 78 -12.00 14.07 -15.15
C ARG A 78 -13.36 13.92 -14.49
N MET A 79 -13.72 14.89 -13.66
CA MET A 79 -15.11 15.03 -13.23
C MET A 79 -15.96 15.35 -14.46
N THR A 80 -16.51 14.32 -15.09
CA THR A 80 -17.51 14.51 -16.13
C THR A 80 -18.81 14.82 -15.39
N VAL A 81 -19.19 16.10 -15.39
CA VAL A 81 -20.51 16.53 -14.89
C VAL A 81 -21.54 15.87 -15.81
N GLN A 82 -22.23 14.85 -15.31
CA GLN A 82 -23.42 14.35 -15.97
C GLN A 82 -24.55 15.35 -15.71
N TYR A 83 -24.98 16.01 -16.79
CA TYR A 83 -26.21 16.82 -16.84
C TYR A 83 -27.41 15.92 -17.13
#